data_AF-A0A6J2N6Z2-F1
#
_entry.id   AF-A0A6J2N6Z2-F1
#
_cell.length_a   1.000
_cell.length_b   1.000
_cell.length_c   1.000
_cell.angle_alpha   90.00
_cell.angle_beta   90.00
_cell.angle_gamma   90.00
#
_symmetry.space_group_name_H-M   'P 1'
#
loop_
_entity.id
_entity.type
_entity.pdbx_description
1 polymer ?
#
loop_
_entity_poly.entity_id
_entity_poly.type
_entity_poly.pdbx_seq_one_letter_code
_entity_poly.pdbx_strand_id
1 'polypeptide(L)' 'MRALKVSQALIRSFSSTARNRLENRVAEKQKLFQADNDLPVHLKGGGTDNILYRLTMALCLGGTIYSLYCLGWASFPHKK' A
#
# COMPACT_ATOMS: atom_id res chain seq x y z
N MET A 1 -15.92 -12.48 -59.76
CA MET A 1 -15.38 -11.43 -58.88
C MET A 1 -14.37 -12.06 -57.92
N ARG A 2 -13.07 -11.75 -58.03
CA ARG A 2 -12.03 -12.30 -57.14
C ARG A 2 -12.08 -11.53 -55.81
N ALA A 3 -12.47 -12.20 -54.73
CA ALA A 3 -12.43 -11.62 -53.39
C ALA A 3 -10.97 -11.36 -52.99
N LEU A 4 -10.66 -10.11 -52.62
CA LEU A 4 -9.37 -9.73 -52.07
C LEU A 4 -9.13 -10.55 -50.79
N LYS A 5 -8.09 -11.39 -50.77
CA LYS A 5 -7.61 -12.01 -49.55
C LYS A 5 -6.92 -10.93 -48.71
N VAL A 6 -7.66 -10.32 -47.80
CA VAL A 6 -7.07 -9.45 -46.77
C VAL A 6 -6.24 -10.33 -45.84
N SER A 7 -4.95 -9.99 -45.70
CA SER A 7 -4.05 -10.71 -44.79
C SER A 7 -4.57 -10.63 -43.36
N GLN A 8 -4.81 -11.78 -42.74
CA GLN A 8 -5.15 -11.94 -41.31
C GLN A 8 -4.17 -11.19 -40.38
N ALA A 9 -2.95 -10.97 -40.88
CA ALA A 9 -1.90 -10.15 -40.29
C ALA A 9 -2.28 -8.67 -40.00
N LEU A 10 -3.30 -8.12 -40.66
CA LEU A 10 -3.81 -6.76 -40.42
C LEU A 10 -4.96 -6.73 -39.40
N ILE A 11 -5.53 -7.89 -39.07
CA ILE A 11 -6.65 -8.05 -38.12
C ILE A 11 -6.15 -8.49 -36.73
N ARG A 12 -4.89 -8.91 -36.61
CA ARG A 12 -4.29 -9.25 -35.31
C ARG A 12 -4.24 -8.00 -34.42
N SER A 13 -5.08 -8.01 -33.40
CA SER A 13 -5.04 -7.04 -32.30
C SER A 13 -3.62 -6.99 -31.74
N PHE A 14 -3.09 -5.78 -31.57
CA PHE A 14 -1.75 -5.54 -31.06
C PHE A 14 -1.71 -5.97 -29.58
N SER A 15 -1.53 -7.27 -29.33
CA SER A 15 -1.40 -7.81 -27.98
C SER A 15 -0.01 -7.44 -27.47
N SER A 16 0.07 -6.33 -26.73
CA SER A 16 1.31 -5.93 -26.08
C SER A 16 1.74 -7.00 -25.07
N THR A 17 2.88 -7.63 -25.34
CA THR A 17 3.58 -8.56 -24.43
C THR A 17 3.89 -7.94 -23.06
N ALA A 18 3.70 -6.63 -22.87
CA ALA A 18 3.82 -5.96 -21.58
C ALA A 18 2.93 -6.58 -20.48
N ARG A 19 1.80 -7.21 -20.85
CA ARG A 19 0.93 -7.92 -19.89
C ARG A 19 1.59 -9.18 -19.27
N ASN A 20 2.67 -9.70 -19.82
CA ASN A 20 3.37 -10.88 -19.30
C ASN A 20 4.51 -10.55 -18.33
N ARG A 21 4.74 -9.27 -17.98
CA ARG A 21 5.86 -8.90 -17.11
C ARG A 21 5.56 -9.10 -15.62
N LEU A 22 4.28 -9.18 -15.24
CA LEU A 22 3.81 -9.37 -13.86
C LEU A 22 2.63 -10.34 -13.84
N GLU A 23 2.67 -11.31 -12.93
CA GLU A 23 1.57 -12.25 -12.72
C GLU A 23 0.46 -11.64 -11.87
N ASN A 24 -0.79 -12.02 -12.13
CA ASN A 24 -1.92 -11.61 -11.30
C ASN A 24 -1.89 -12.38 -9.97
N ARG A 25 -1.64 -11.65 -8.88
CA ARG A 25 -1.56 -12.19 -7.50
C ARG A 25 -2.77 -11.82 -6.63
N VAL A 26 -3.88 -11.36 -7.21
CA VAL A 26 -5.07 -10.92 -6.46
C VAL A 26 -5.65 -12.05 -5.62
N ALA A 27 -5.80 -13.25 -6.20
CA ALA A 27 -6.34 -14.41 -5.49
C ALA A 27 -5.48 -14.79 -4.26
N GLU A 28 -4.16 -14.67 -4.35
CA GLU A 28 -3.26 -14.93 -3.23
C GLU A 28 -3.43 -13.91 -2.09
N LYS A 29 -3.58 -12.62 -2.45
CA LYS A 29 -3.85 -11.57 -1.47
C LYS A 29 -5.24 -11.70 -0.86
N GLN A 30 -6.25 -12.07 -1.64
CA GLN A 30 -7.59 -12.39 -1.13
C GLN A 30 -7.53 -13.51 -0.11
N LYS A 31 -6.82 -14.61 -0.40
CA LYS A 31 -6.63 -15.71 0.57
C LYS A 31 -5.97 -15.23 1.87
N LEU A 32 -4.94 -14.38 1.79
CA LEU A 32 -4.28 -13.84 2.98
C LEU A 32 -5.21 -12.94 3.82
N PHE A 33 -5.87 -11.98 3.19
CA PHE A 33 -6.71 -11.00 3.88
C PHE A 33 -8.12 -11.52 4.24
N GLN A 34 -8.54 -12.66 3.70
CA GLN A 34 -9.78 -13.35 4.07
C GLN A 34 -9.54 -14.56 4.97
N ALA A 35 -8.29 -14.86 5.36
CA ALA A 35 -8.00 -15.89 6.35
C ALA A 35 -8.77 -15.62 7.66
N ASP A 36 -9.36 -16.66 8.22
CA ASP A 36 -10.10 -16.57 9.48
C ASP A 36 -9.14 -16.80 10.65
N ASN A 37 -8.47 -15.73 11.07
CA ASN A 37 -7.38 -15.76 12.03
C ASN A 37 -7.51 -14.68 13.12
N ASP A 38 -8.73 -14.15 13.31
CA ASP A 38 -9.09 -13.12 14.31
C ASP A 38 -8.23 -11.83 14.25
N LEU A 39 -7.43 -11.64 13.21
CA LEU A 39 -6.61 -10.44 13.05
C LEU A 39 -7.44 -9.28 12.49
N PRO A 40 -7.36 -8.08 13.09
CA PRO A 40 -7.95 -6.89 12.50
C PRO A 40 -7.23 -6.55 11.19
N VAL A 41 -7.96 -5.91 10.25
CA VAL A 41 -7.46 -5.66 8.89
C VAL A 41 -6.12 -4.93 8.82
N HIS A 42 -5.83 -4.05 9.78
CA HIS A 42 -4.58 -3.25 9.84
C HIS A 42 -3.36 -4.02 10.36
N LEU A 43 -3.52 -5.26 10.83
CA LEU A 43 -2.42 -6.17 11.22
C LEU A 43 -2.39 -7.45 10.36
N LYS A 44 -3.31 -7.57 9.39
CA LYS A 44 -3.56 -8.82 8.67
C LYS A 44 -2.48 -9.15 7.64
N GLY A 45 -1.66 -8.18 7.25
CA GLY A 45 -0.45 -8.35 6.44
C GLY A 45 0.75 -8.92 7.21
N GLY A 46 0.67 -9.03 8.54
CA GLY A 46 1.62 -9.79 9.36
C GLY A 46 2.68 -8.92 10.07
N GLY A 47 3.93 -9.39 10.09
CA GLY A 47 4.99 -8.79 10.91
C GLY A 47 5.32 -7.33 10.55
N THR A 48 5.31 -6.98 9.27
CA THR A 48 5.55 -5.61 8.81
C THR A 48 4.50 -4.64 9.34
N ASP A 49 3.22 -5.02 9.30
CA ASP A 49 2.13 -4.20 9.81
C ASP A 49 2.30 -3.92 11.31
N ASN A 50 2.73 -4.94 12.08
CA ASN A 50 2.98 -4.80 13.52
C ASN A 50 4.13 -3.83 13.81
N ILE A 51 5.24 -3.94 13.08
CA ILE A 51 6.39 -3.04 13.24
C ILE A 51 5.98 -1.60 12.88
N LEU A 52 5.29 -1.44 11.76
CA LEU A 52 4.87 -0.12 11.28
C LEU A 52 3.88 0.52 12.25
N TYR A 53 2.87 -0.22 12.70
CA TYR A 53 1.90 0.25 13.70
C TYR A 53 2.59 0.72 14.99
N ARG A 54 3.49 -0.10 15.55
CA ARG A 54 4.20 0.22 16.79
C ARG A 54 5.10 1.44 16.63
N LEU A 55 5.81 1.55 15.51
CA LEU A 55 6.65 2.70 15.21
C LEU A 55 5.81 3.98 15.09
N THR A 56 4.72 3.94 14.33
CA THR A 56 3.82 5.08 14.16
C THR A 56 3.23 5.50 15.50
N MET A 57 2.75 4.55 16.31
CA MET A 57 2.21 4.84 17.64
C MET A 57 3.26 5.49 18.55
N ALA A 58 4.48 4.96 18.56
CA ALA A 58 5.58 5.52 19.35
C ALA A 58 5.92 6.96 18.93
N LEU A 59 5.97 7.23 17.63
CA LEU A 59 6.21 8.58 17.11
C LEU A 59 5.07 9.54 17.45
N CYS A 60 3.81 9.11 17.32
CA CYS A 60 2.66 9.94 17.66
C CYS A 60 2.61 10.27 19.16
N LEU A 61 2.78 9.27 20.02
CA LEU A 61 2.78 9.46 21.48
C LEU A 61 3.98 10.30 21.91
N GLY A 62 5.18 9.98 21.42
CA GLY A 62 6.39 10.74 21.70
C GLY A 62 6.28 12.19 21.22
N GLY A 63 5.78 12.41 20.01
CA GLY A 63 5.52 13.73 19.46
C GLY A 63 4.50 14.50 20.27
N THR A 64 3.42 13.86 20.73
CA THR A 64 2.41 14.50 21.59
C THR A 64 3.01 14.96 22.92
N ILE A 65 3.81 14.11 23.57
CA ILE A 65 4.51 14.47 24.81
C ILE A 65 5.47 15.64 24.56
N TYR A 66 6.22 15.59 23.46
CA TYR A 66 7.14 16.67 23.09
C TYR A 66 6.40 17.98 22.81
N SER A 67 5.25 17.93 22.12
CA SER A 67 4.41 19.11 21.90
C SER A 67 3.90 19.71 23.21
N LEU A 68 3.54 18.89 24.20
CA LEU A 68 3.16 19.37 25.54
C LEU A 68 4.33 20.03 26.26
N TYR A 69 5.54 19.48 26.15
CA TYR A 69 6.75 20.12 26.65
C TYR A 69 7.00 21.48 25.98
N CYS A 70 6.95 21.52 24.65
CA CYS A 70 7.09 22.76 23.88
C CYS A 70 6.02 23.80 24.26
N LEU A 71 4.78 23.36 24.45
CA LEU A 71 3.69 24.23 24.89
C LEU A 71 3.98 24.82 26.27
N GLY A 72 4.39 23.98 27.23
CA GLY A 72 4.76 24.43 28.57
C GLY A 72 5.92 25.41 28.55
N TRP A 73 6.97 25.11 27.78
CA TRP A 73 8.11 25.99 27.56
C TRP A 73 7.67 27.33 26.96
N ALA A 74 6.94 27.31 25.84
CA ALA A 74 6.49 28.51 25.12
C ALA A 74 5.47 29.36 25.90
N SER A 75 4.78 28.79 26.89
CA SER A 75 3.77 29.49 27.69
C SER A 75 4.39 30.50 28.67
N PHE A 76 5.70 30.44 28.94
CA PHE A 76 6.39 31.35 29.85
C PHE A 76 7.48 32.15 29.14
N PRO A 77 7.72 33.42 29.57
CA PRO A 77 8.80 34.22 28.99
C PRO A 77 10.16 33.67 29.41
N HIS A 78 11.03 33.50 28.42
CA HIS A 78 12.44 33.20 28.65
C HIS A 78 13.22 34.51 28.81
N LYS A 79 14.22 34.49 29.69
CA LYS A 79 15.13 35.64 29.79
C LYS A 79 15.81 35.88 28.45
N LYS A 80 15.96 37.16 28.09
CA LYS A 80 16.77 37.57 26.93
C LYS A 80 18.25 37.36 27.21
#